data_AF-A0A841CWP8-F1
#
_entry.id   AF-A0A841CWP8-F1
#
_cell.length_a   1.000
_cell.length_b   1.000
_cell.length_c   1.000
_cell.angle_alpha   90.00
_cell.angle_beta   90.00
_cell.angle_gamma   90.00
#
_symmetry.space_group_name_H-M   'P 1'
#
loop_
_entity.id
_entity.type
_entity.pdbx_description
1 polymer ?
#
loop_
_entity_poly.entity_id
_entity_poly.type
_entity_poly.pdbx_seq_one_letter_code
_entity_poly.pdbx_strand_id
1 'polypeptide(L)'
;MTALATDFRREEPLSERTLDTLRHAVRTAGADADVVVVSLHSHARRKDPRTPPEFLVRTCRDVVDSGAHVVVVHGPHVMRPIEFYRGGLICYGLGSLVLRPDDAAQPAEAYTTRGLRPGDGQGLTEHRLRELAASGEDCTALVVEVTVEDGTARRVELHPALLDTDPRSPSVGLPAPVAPAGMAAAKSTLGMLGAELTDLPRGILAALGRISASSRG
;
A
#
# COMPACT_ATOMS: atom_id res chain seq x y z
N MET A 1 -35.94 -24.39 0.89
CA MET A 1 -34.57 -23.89 1.07
C MET A 1 -34.52 -22.49 0.52
N THR A 2 -34.68 -21.50 1.39
CA THR A 2 -34.76 -20.08 1.04
C THR A 2 -33.37 -19.54 0.76
N ALA A 3 -33.17 -18.96 -0.42
CA ALA A 3 -31.95 -18.28 -0.81
C ALA A 3 -31.64 -17.14 0.18
N LEU A 4 -30.53 -17.26 0.92
CA LEU A 4 -29.98 -16.14 1.66
C LEU A 4 -29.28 -15.22 0.66
N ALA A 5 -29.74 -13.97 0.62
CA ALA A 5 -29.23 -12.91 -0.25
C ALA A 5 -27.73 -12.68 -0.01
N THR A 6 -26.88 -13.27 -0.85
CA THR A 6 -25.47 -12.91 -0.99
C THR A 6 -25.32 -11.71 -1.93
N ASP A 7 -25.59 -10.50 -1.43
CA ASP A 7 -25.03 -9.27 -2.02
C ASP A 7 -25.17 -8.05 -1.10
N PHE A 8 -24.79 -8.17 0.18
CA PHE A 8 -24.52 -6.99 1.01
C PHE A 8 -23.19 -6.36 0.55
N ARG A 9 -23.24 -5.46 -0.43
CA ARG A 9 -22.13 -4.56 -0.78
C ARG A 9 -22.49 -3.15 -0.32
N ARG A 10 -21.86 -2.71 0.77
CA ARG A 10 -21.95 -1.32 1.22
C ARG A 10 -20.61 -0.64 0.91
N GLU A 11 -20.50 -0.06 -0.28
CA GLU A 11 -19.46 0.95 -0.55
C GLU A 11 -20.02 2.27 -0.03
N GLU A 12 -19.69 2.62 1.22
CA GLU A 12 -20.06 3.93 1.74
C GLU A 12 -19.01 4.94 1.33
N PRO A 13 -19.34 5.90 0.45
CA PRO A 13 -18.48 7.05 0.27
C PRO A 13 -18.35 7.79 1.61
N LEU A 14 -17.22 8.48 1.77
CA LEU A 14 -17.05 9.40 2.88
C LEU A 14 -18.19 10.43 2.85
N SER A 15 -18.68 10.82 4.03
CA SER A 15 -19.66 11.90 4.11
C SER A 15 -19.06 13.19 3.55
N GLU A 16 -19.87 14.06 2.92
CA GLU A 16 -19.39 15.35 2.40
C GLU A 16 -18.69 16.18 3.48
N ARG A 17 -19.20 16.14 4.72
CA ARG A 17 -18.56 16.79 5.87
C ARG A 17 -17.13 16.27 6.12
N THR A 18 -16.91 14.96 5.97
CA THR A 18 -15.59 14.35 6.11
C THR A 18 -14.68 14.77 4.97
N LEU A 19 -15.18 14.76 3.73
CA LEU A 19 -14.42 15.22 2.56
C LEU A 19 -14.02 16.69 2.72
N ASP A 20 -14.92 17.56 3.13
CA ASP A 20 -14.61 18.98 3.35
C ASP A 20 -13.58 19.20 4.45
N THR A 21 -13.64 18.41 5.52
CA THR A 21 -12.63 18.43 6.59
C THR A 21 -11.26 18.03 6.05
N LEU A 22 -11.20 16.97 5.24
CA LEU A 22 -9.97 16.49 4.62
C LEU A 22 -9.40 17.53 3.64
N ARG A 23 -10.23 18.04 2.73
CA ARG A 23 -9.86 19.08 1.76
C ARG A 23 -9.34 20.34 2.46
N HIS A 24 -9.98 20.76 3.55
CA HIS A 24 -9.53 21.91 4.33
C HIS A 24 -8.18 21.65 4.99
N ALA A 25 -7.99 20.49 5.61
CA ALA A 25 -6.71 20.13 6.24
C ALA A 25 -5.54 20.15 5.25
N VAL A 26 -5.76 19.64 4.03
CA VAL A 26 -4.75 19.65 2.96
C VAL A 26 -4.42 21.08 2.52
N ARG A 27 -5.44 21.92 2.28
CA ARG A 27 -5.21 23.33 1.90
C ARG A 27 -4.46 24.11 2.98
N THR A 28 -4.81 23.89 4.25
CA THR A 28 -4.12 24.52 5.38
C THR A 28 -2.67 24.07 5.45
N ALA A 29 -2.39 22.77 5.28
CA ALA A 29 -1.01 22.27 5.22
C ALA A 29 -0.23 22.88 4.06
N GLY A 30 -0.84 23.03 2.89
CA GLY A 30 -0.21 23.65 1.71
C GLY A 30 0.06 25.14 1.82
N ALA A 31 -0.53 25.85 2.79
CA ALA A 31 -0.21 27.25 3.04
C ALA A 31 1.15 27.44 3.73
N ASP A 32 1.59 26.45 4.50
CA ASP A 32 2.77 26.54 5.38
C ASP A 32 3.90 25.56 5.03
N ALA A 33 3.69 24.68 4.04
CA ALA A 33 4.64 23.61 3.70
C ALA A 33 5.07 23.65 2.22
N ASP A 34 6.35 23.35 1.97
CA ASP A 34 6.89 23.19 0.60
C ASP A 34 6.37 21.92 -0.09
N VAL A 35 6.09 20.87 0.69
CA VAL A 35 5.59 19.58 0.21
C VAL A 35 4.51 19.07 1.18
N VAL A 36 3.39 18.62 0.61
CA VAL A 36 2.26 18.06 1.35
C VAL A 36 2.11 16.58 1.03
N VAL A 37 2.28 15.73 2.05
CA VAL A 37 2.09 14.28 1.98
C VAL A 37 0.89 13.90 2.84
N VAL A 38 -0.04 13.13 2.28
CA VAL A 38 -1.23 12.67 2.98
C VAL A 38 -1.18 11.16 3.15
N SER A 39 -1.23 10.70 4.40
CA SER A 39 -1.32 9.28 4.74
C SER A 39 -2.77 8.92 5.07
N LEU A 40 -3.39 8.05 4.28
CA LEU A 40 -4.76 7.58 4.46
C LEU A 40 -4.76 6.12 4.88
N HIS A 41 -5.51 5.80 5.94
CA HIS A 41 -5.71 4.42 6.38
C HIS A 41 -7.05 3.88 5.89
N SER A 42 -7.06 2.80 5.10
CA SER A 42 -8.30 2.18 4.61
C SER A 42 -8.14 0.68 4.36
N HIS A 43 -9.04 -0.11 4.94
CA HIS A 43 -9.20 -1.55 4.66
C HIS A 43 -10.25 -1.83 3.57
N ALA A 44 -10.72 -0.80 2.87
CA ALA A 44 -11.72 -0.95 1.83
C ALA A 44 -11.17 -1.78 0.66
N ARG A 45 -11.95 -2.77 0.22
CA ARG A 45 -11.53 -3.77 -0.78
C ARG A 45 -12.68 -4.14 -1.71
N ARG A 46 -12.34 -4.47 -2.95
CA ARG A 46 -13.23 -5.16 -3.89
C ARG A 46 -13.02 -6.67 -3.78
N LYS A 47 -13.67 -7.43 -4.68
CA LYS A 47 -13.45 -8.87 -4.81
C LYS A 47 -11.99 -9.20 -5.09
N ASP A 48 -11.37 -8.41 -5.97
CA ASP A 48 -9.92 -8.37 -6.10
C ASP A 48 -9.37 -7.38 -5.06
N PRO A 49 -8.56 -7.82 -4.07
CA PRO A 49 -7.98 -6.94 -3.06
C PRO A 49 -6.98 -5.93 -3.64
N ARG A 50 -6.43 -6.19 -4.84
CA ARG A 50 -5.45 -5.34 -5.53
C ARG A 50 -6.11 -4.16 -6.24
N THR A 51 -7.39 -4.27 -6.60
CA THR A 51 -8.14 -3.17 -7.21
C THR A 51 -8.71 -2.24 -6.12
N PRO A 52 -8.34 -0.96 -6.08
CA PRO A 52 -8.92 -0.02 -5.13
C PRO A 52 -10.42 0.19 -5.42
N PRO A 53 -11.26 0.36 -4.38
CA PRO A 53 -12.64 0.79 -4.56
C PRO A 53 -12.74 2.18 -5.20
N GLU A 54 -13.79 2.41 -5.98
CA GLU A 54 -13.95 3.66 -6.75
C GLU A 54 -14.03 4.90 -5.84
N PHE A 55 -14.72 4.81 -4.70
CA PHE A 55 -14.79 5.92 -3.76
C PHE A 55 -13.42 6.30 -3.19
N LEU A 56 -12.52 5.32 -3.02
CA LEU A 56 -11.17 5.55 -2.52
C LEU A 56 -10.33 6.26 -3.58
N VAL A 57 -10.45 5.85 -4.85
CA VAL A 57 -9.82 6.55 -5.99
C VAL A 57 -10.27 8.00 -6.04
N ARG A 58 -11.59 8.26 -5.99
CA ARG A 58 -12.13 9.63 -5.98
C ARG A 58 -11.64 10.45 -4.79
N THR A 59 -11.63 9.85 -3.60
CA THR A 59 -11.13 10.52 -2.39
C THR A 59 -9.66 10.90 -2.54
N CYS A 60 -8.81 10.03 -3.08
CA CYS A 60 -7.38 10.33 -3.26
C CYS A 60 -7.16 11.43 -4.30
N ARG A 61 -7.94 11.43 -5.39
CA ARG A 61 -7.91 12.51 -6.39
C ARG A 61 -8.38 13.85 -5.81
N ASP A 62 -9.44 13.88 -5.01
CA ASP A 62 -9.92 15.08 -4.30
C ASP A 62 -8.84 15.65 -3.35
N VAL A 63 -8.06 14.78 -2.72
CA VAL A 63 -6.94 15.16 -1.86
C VAL A 63 -5.84 15.82 -2.67
N VAL A 64 -5.49 15.28 -3.85
CA VAL A 64 -4.54 15.92 -4.77
C VAL A 64 -5.08 17.25 -5.30
N ASP A 65 -6.35 17.29 -5.71
CA ASP A 65 -7.02 18.53 -6.14
C ASP A 65 -7.03 19.62 -5.06
N SER A 66 -6.91 19.23 -3.78
CA SER A 66 -6.81 20.15 -2.64
C SER A 66 -5.39 20.63 -2.35
N GLY A 67 -4.37 20.15 -3.06
CA GLY A 67 -2.97 20.57 -2.94
C GLY A 67 -1.99 19.52 -2.41
N ALA A 68 -2.40 18.25 -2.29
CA ALA A 68 -1.46 17.19 -1.90
C ALA A 68 -0.52 16.83 -3.05
N HIS A 69 0.77 16.69 -2.74
CA HIS A 69 1.79 16.28 -3.70
C HIS A 69 1.93 14.76 -3.74
N VAL A 70 1.74 14.10 -2.60
CA VAL A 70 1.78 12.64 -2.46
C VAL A 70 0.64 12.17 -1.57
N VAL A 71 -0.06 11.13 -2.00
CA VAL A 71 -1.08 10.42 -1.21
C VAL A 71 -0.66 8.97 -1.07
N VAL A 72 -0.59 8.49 0.17
CA VAL A 72 -0.24 7.10 0.49
C VAL A 72 -1.41 6.46 1.22
N VAL A 73 -2.00 5.43 0.61
CA VAL A 73 -3.01 4.60 1.26
C VAL A 73 -2.37 3.36 1.86
N HIS A 74 -2.56 3.14 3.15
CA HIS A 74 -2.11 1.96 3.88
C HIS A 74 -3.28 1.25 4.57
N GLY A 75 -3.07 0.00 5.01
CA GLY A 75 -4.12 -0.86 5.56
C GLY A 75 -4.50 -2.09 4.72
N PRO A 76 -4.49 -2.07 3.37
CA PRO A 76 -4.84 -3.25 2.59
C PRO A 76 -3.88 -4.44 2.74
N HIS A 77 -2.68 -4.23 3.29
CA HIS A 77 -1.57 -5.19 3.41
C HIS A 77 -1.11 -5.83 2.08
N VAL A 78 -1.66 -5.35 0.96
CA VAL A 78 -1.32 -5.75 -0.40
C VAL A 78 -0.81 -4.56 -1.20
N MET A 79 0.02 -4.83 -2.20
CA MET A 79 0.38 -3.83 -3.19
C MET A 79 -0.80 -3.51 -4.11
N ARG A 80 -1.01 -2.23 -4.38
CA ARG A 80 -2.05 -1.72 -5.30
C ARG A 80 -1.43 -0.75 -6.31
N PRO A 81 -2.18 -0.34 -7.35
CA PRO A 81 -1.74 0.66 -8.31
C PRO A 81 -1.10 1.92 -7.73
N ILE A 82 -0.21 2.50 -8.52
CA ILE A 82 0.33 3.84 -8.33
C ILE A 82 -0.18 4.67 -9.49
N GLU A 83 -0.74 5.83 -9.17
CA GLU A 83 -1.33 6.75 -10.13
C GLU A 83 -0.61 8.09 -10.05
N PHE A 84 -0.32 8.69 -11.20
CA PHE A 84 0.06 10.09 -11.27
C PHE A 84 -1.15 10.91 -11.72
N TYR A 85 -1.57 11.84 -10.88
CA TYR A 85 -2.79 12.61 -11.11
C TYR A 85 -2.51 14.09 -10.92
N ARG A 86 -2.69 14.90 -11.97
CA ARG A 86 -2.56 16.37 -11.94
C ARG A 86 -1.29 16.90 -11.25
N GLY A 87 -0.17 16.19 -11.40
CA GLY A 87 1.11 16.58 -10.81
C GLY A 87 1.40 15.97 -9.44
N GLY A 88 0.44 15.28 -8.82
CA GLY A 88 0.62 14.52 -7.58
C GLY A 88 0.78 13.01 -7.80
N LEU A 89 1.43 12.33 -6.86
CA LEU A 89 1.56 10.88 -6.83
C LEU A 89 0.56 10.27 -5.86
N ILE A 90 -0.15 9.22 -6.27
CA ILE A 90 -1.07 8.46 -5.42
C ILE A 90 -0.60 7.01 -5.38
N CYS A 91 -0.31 6.50 -4.19
CA CYS A 91 0.00 5.10 -3.94
C CYS A 91 -1.19 4.46 -3.21
N TYR A 92 -1.95 3.58 -3.87
CA TYR A 92 -3.16 2.99 -3.29
C TYR A 92 -2.90 1.85 -2.29
N GLY A 93 -1.64 1.43 -2.17
CA GLY A 93 -1.21 0.34 -1.30
C GLY A 93 0.25 0.01 -1.54
N LEU A 94 1.10 0.21 -0.54
CA LEU A 94 2.54 -0.05 -0.59
C LEU A 94 2.93 -1.44 -0.05
N GLY A 95 1.95 -2.31 0.23
CA GLY A 95 2.19 -3.60 0.88
C GLY A 95 2.49 -3.46 2.39
N SER A 96 3.26 -4.41 2.93
CA SER A 96 3.53 -4.53 4.37
C SER A 96 5.01 -4.23 4.66
N LEU A 97 5.31 -2.98 5.04
CA LEU A 97 6.69 -2.54 5.29
C LEU A 97 7.29 -3.10 6.58
N VAL A 98 6.48 -3.26 7.63
CA VAL A 98 6.91 -3.79 8.92
C VAL A 98 5.83 -4.69 9.47
N LEU A 99 6.21 -5.87 9.94
CA LEU A 99 5.40 -6.71 10.79
C LEU A 99 6.00 -6.67 12.20
N ARG A 100 5.22 -6.21 13.17
CA ARG A 100 5.65 -6.31 14.57
C ARG A 100 5.30 -7.71 15.10
N PRO A 101 6.25 -8.43 15.72
CA PRO A 101 5.92 -9.59 16.56
C PRO A 101 4.89 -9.19 17.63
N ASP A 102 3.91 -10.05 17.91
CA ASP A 102 2.89 -9.76 18.94
C ASP A 102 3.49 -10.00 20.34
N ASP A 103 4.32 -9.05 20.78
CA ASP A 103 4.92 -8.99 22.11
C ASP A 103 3.96 -8.42 23.18
N ALA A 104 2.91 -7.73 22.73
CA ALA A 104 1.82 -7.24 23.58
C ALA A 104 0.70 -8.27 23.74
N ALA A 105 0.11 -8.32 24.95
CA ALA A 105 -1.03 -9.18 25.25
C ALA A 105 -2.22 -8.85 24.32
N GLN A 106 -2.68 -9.85 23.57
CA GLN A 106 -3.86 -9.76 22.71
C GLN A 106 -5.11 -10.27 23.48
N PRO A 107 -6.32 -9.98 23.00
CA PRO A 107 -7.53 -10.63 23.51
C PRO A 107 -7.43 -12.16 23.42
N ALA A 108 -8.05 -12.87 24.36
CA ALA A 108 -7.97 -14.34 24.43
C ALA A 108 -8.41 -15.01 23.11
N GLU A 109 -9.38 -14.42 22.42
CA GLU A 109 -9.93 -14.85 21.13
C GLU A 109 -8.87 -14.86 20.02
N ALA A 110 -7.87 -13.97 20.08
CA ALA A 110 -6.78 -13.94 19.11
C ALA A 110 -5.97 -15.25 19.12
N TYR A 111 -5.85 -15.87 20.30
CA TYR A 111 -5.14 -17.13 20.50
C TYR A 111 -6.05 -18.34 20.26
N THR A 112 -7.22 -18.39 20.91
CA THR A 112 -8.06 -19.60 20.93
C THR A 112 -8.63 -19.94 19.56
N THR A 113 -8.97 -18.95 18.73
CA THR A 113 -9.40 -19.17 17.33
C THR A 113 -8.33 -19.82 16.46
N ARG A 114 -7.07 -19.74 16.87
CA ARG A 114 -5.89 -20.32 16.20
C ARG A 114 -5.35 -21.56 16.92
N GLY A 115 -6.10 -22.09 17.90
CA GLY A 115 -5.69 -23.23 18.72
C GLY A 115 -4.55 -22.95 19.69
N LEU A 116 -4.29 -21.67 19.99
CA LEU A 116 -3.22 -21.23 20.89
C LEU A 116 -3.76 -20.94 22.29
N ARG A 117 -2.88 -21.06 23.29
CA ARG A 117 -3.19 -20.67 24.67
C ARG A 117 -3.16 -19.14 24.79
N PRO A 118 -4.10 -18.50 25.49
CA PRO A 118 -4.02 -17.08 25.79
C PRO A 118 -2.68 -16.72 26.44
N GLY A 119 -2.02 -15.68 25.93
CA GLY A 119 -0.69 -15.26 26.37
C GLY A 119 0.48 -15.92 25.64
N ASP A 120 0.23 -16.86 24.72
CA ASP A 120 1.26 -17.46 23.87
C ASP A 120 1.63 -16.53 22.68
N GLY A 121 2.27 -15.40 22.99
CA GLY A 121 2.65 -14.37 22.00
C GLY A 121 3.60 -14.88 20.92
N GLN A 122 4.52 -15.79 21.29
CA GLN A 122 5.42 -16.44 20.33
C GLN A 122 4.63 -17.33 19.37
N GLY A 123 3.75 -18.21 19.88
CA GLY A 123 2.91 -19.06 19.04
C GLY A 123 2.01 -18.25 18.11
N LEU A 124 1.51 -17.09 18.57
CA LEU A 124 0.69 -16.19 17.76
C LEU A 124 1.50 -15.56 16.63
N THR A 125 2.72 -15.09 16.93
CA THR A 125 3.65 -14.54 15.93
C THR A 125 4.01 -15.59 14.87
N GLU A 126 4.39 -16.80 15.31
CA GLU A 126 4.71 -17.91 14.39
C GLU A 126 3.52 -18.32 13.51
N HIS A 127 2.29 -18.25 14.04
CA HIS A 127 1.08 -18.51 13.26
C HIS A 127 0.89 -17.45 12.18
N ARG A 128 0.98 -16.17 12.53
CA ARG A 128 0.83 -15.06 11.57
C ARG A 128 1.90 -15.09 10.49
N LEU A 129 3.15 -15.38 10.85
CA LEU A 129 4.25 -15.52 9.89
C LEU A 129 4.00 -16.65 8.89
N ARG A 130 3.43 -17.78 9.35
CA ARG A 130 3.02 -18.89 8.46
C ARG A 130 1.87 -18.48 7.54
N GLU A 131 0.88 -17.75 8.03
CA GLU A 131 -0.20 -17.20 7.19
C GLU A 131 0.34 -16.26 6.11
N LEU A 132 1.25 -15.35 6.48
CA LEU A 132 1.92 -14.41 5.57
C LEU A 132 2.78 -15.13 4.52
N ALA A 133 3.57 -16.13 4.94
CA ALA A 133 4.40 -16.91 4.03
C ALA A 133 3.55 -17.74 3.06
N ALA A 134 2.38 -18.21 3.50
CA ALA A 134 1.44 -18.94 2.65
C ALA A 134 0.68 -18.05 1.67
N SER A 135 0.42 -16.77 2.01
CA SER A 135 -0.26 -15.84 1.11
C SER A 135 0.66 -15.25 0.03
N GLY A 136 1.97 -15.17 0.30
CA GLY A 136 3.01 -14.73 -0.65
C GLY A 136 3.00 -13.24 -1.02
N GLU A 137 1.83 -12.60 -1.05
CA GLU A 137 1.64 -11.18 -1.39
C GLU A 137 1.87 -10.25 -0.19
N ASP A 138 1.53 -10.72 1.02
CA ASP A 138 1.50 -9.90 2.24
C ASP A 138 2.91 -9.63 2.82
N CYS A 139 3.94 -10.27 2.28
CA CYS A 139 5.34 -10.09 2.70
C CYS A 139 6.09 -9.08 1.82
N THR A 140 5.43 -8.53 0.80
CA THR A 140 6.04 -7.56 -0.11
C THR A 140 5.75 -6.13 0.33
N ALA A 141 6.74 -5.27 0.20
CA ALA A 141 6.62 -3.85 0.45
C ALA A 141 7.29 -3.05 -0.66
N LEU A 142 6.85 -1.80 -0.82
CA LEU A 142 7.46 -0.85 -1.72
C LEU A 142 7.86 0.40 -0.95
N VAL A 143 9.15 0.68 -0.91
CA VAL A 143 9.65 2.00 -0.50
C VAL A 143 9.62 2.88 -1.75
N VAL A 144 8.97 4.03 -1.62
CA VAL A 144 8.77 4.98 -2.72
C VAL A 144 9.52 6.26 -2.38
N GLU A 145 10.49 6.60 -3.21
CA GLU A 145 11.17 7.89 -3.17
C GLU A 145 10.49 8.83 -4.17
N VAL A 146 10.17 10.05 -3.75
CA VAL A 146 9.54 11.06 -4.61
C VAL A 146 10.32 12.36 -4.54
N THR A 147 10.71 12.88 -5.70
CA THR A 147 11.23 14.25 -5.81
C THR A 147 10.11 15.17 -6.27
N VAL A 148 9.86 16.23 -5.50
CA VAL A 148 8.88 17.28 -5.83
C VAL A 148 9.65 18.54 -6.24
N GLU A 149 9.35 19.06 -7.44
CA GLU A 149 9.93 20.30 -7.98
C GLU A 149 8.81 21.18 -8.51
N ASP A 150 8.85 22.47 -8.20
CA ASP A 150 7.81 23.46 -8.58
C ASP A 150 6.39 22.98 -8.24
N GLY A 151 6.21 22.39 -7.06
CA GLY A 151 4.92 21.90 -6.58
C GLY A 151 4.41 20.64 -7.31
N THR A 152 5.26 19.94 -8.05
CA THR A 152 4.89 18.76 -8.84
C THR A 152 5.81 17.59 -8.52
N ALA A 153 5.28 16.39 -8.34
CA ALA A 153 6.10 15.18 -8.26
C ALA A 153 6.77 14.90 -9.63
N ARG A 154 8.09 15.00 -9.71
CA ARG A 154 8.87 14.91 -10.97
C ARG A 154 9.62 13.62 -11.16
N ARG A 155 10.01 12.95 -10.08
CA ARG A 155 10.76 11.69 -10.10
C ARG A 155 10.19 10.76 -9.05
N VAL A 156 10.04 9.48 -9.42
CA VAL A 156 9.55 8.44 -8.51
C VAL A 156 10.44 7.22 -8.62
N GLU A 157 11.13 6.89 -7.54
CA GLU A 157 11.92 5.66 -7.47
C GLU A 157 11.20 4.64 -6.61
N LEU A 158 11.22 3.40 -7.09
CA LEU A 158 10.50 2.29 -6.47
C LEU A 158 11.53 1.26 -6.02
N HIS A 159 11.60 1.04 -4.70
CA HIS A 159 12.52 0.09 -4.08
C HIS A 159 11.70 -1.03 -3.42
N PRO A 160 11.55 -2.18 -4.10
CA PRO A 160 10.92 -3.35 -3.52
C PRO A 160 11.70 -3.85 -2.31
N ALA A 161 10.95 -4.20 -1.27
CA ALA A 161 11.45 -4.86 -0.07
C ALA A 161 10.61 -6.10 0.24
N LEU A 162 11.23 -7.07 0.92
CA LEU A 162 10.56 -8.25 1.45
C LEU A 162 10.72 -8.26 2.96
N LEU A 163 9.65 -8.61 3.66
CA LEU A 163 9.71 -8.88 5.09
C LEU A 163 10.50 -10.15 5.35
N ASP A 164 11.36 -10.11 6.37
CA ASP A 164 11.92 -11.33 6.94
C ASP A 164 10.82 -12.12 7.64
N THR A 165 10.55 -13.34 7.16
CA THR A 165 9.51 -14.20 7.71
C THR A 165 10.05 -15.38 8.50
N ASP A 166 11.38 -15.48 8.72
CA ASP A 166 11.91 -16.53 9.59
C ASP A 166 11.61 -16.18 11.05
N PRO A 167 10.77 -16.97 11.76
CA PRO A 167 10.41 -16.68 13.15
C PRO A 167 11.61 -16.72 14.11
N ARG A 168 12.75 -17.29 13.68
CA ARG A 168 13.99 -17.36 14.47
C ARG A 168 14.96 -16.23 14.14
N SER A 169 14.68 -15.42 13.14
CA SER A 169 15.54 -14.31 12.76
C SER A 169 15.43 -13.16 13.76
N PRO A 170 16.55 -12.52 14.16
CA PRO A 170 16.50 -11.30 14.96
C PRO A 170 15.89 -10.10 14.19
N SER A 171 15.78 -10.21 12.86
CA SER A 171 15.19 -9.20 11.99
C SER A 171 13.78 -9.56 11.54
N VAL A 172 13.14 -10.57 12.15
CA VAL A 172 11.78 -11.01 11.79
C VAL A 172 10.81 -9.83 11.72
N GLY A 173 10.08 -9.74 10.61
CA GLY A 173 9.14 -8.68 10.33
C GLY A 173 9.74 -7.33 9.94
N LEU A 174 11.06 -7.21 9.83
CA LEU A 174 11.72 -6.04 9.25
C LEU A 174 11.90 -6.22 7.73
N PRO A 175 11.84 -5.11 6.96
CA PRO A 175 12.04 -5.15 5.52
C PRO A 175 13.52 -5.30 5.17
N ALA A 176 13.82 -6.17 4.21
CA ALA A 176 15.12 -6.30 3.57
C ALA A 176 15.01 -5.99 2.06
N PRO A 177 16.04 -5.37 1.44
CA PRO A 177 16.07 -5.17 -0.01
C PRO A 177 15.89 -6.49 -0.77
N VAL A 178 15.10 -6.47 -1.84
CA VAL A 178 14.89 -7.65 -2.67
C VAL A 178 16.18 -8.05 -3.38
N ALA A 179 16.72 -9.23 -3.04
CA ALA A 179 17.80 -9.84 -3.80
C ALA A 179 17.36 -10.12 -5.26
N PRO A 180 18.27 -10.19 -6.25
CA PRO A 180 17.92 -10.39 -7.66
C PRO A 180 17.00 -11.59 -7.95
N ALA A 181 17.02 -12.63 -7.11
CA ALA A 181 16.13 -13.80 -7.21
C ALA A 181 14.67 -13.51 -6.80
N GLY A 182 14.43 -12.59 -5.85
CA GLY A 182 13.09 -12.11 -5.48
C GLY A 182 12.55 -11.04 -6.44
N MET A 183 13.41 -10.54 -7.34
CA MET A 183 13.07 -9.51 -8.33
C MET A 183 12.00 -9.99 -9.31
N ALA A 184 11.81 -11.29 -9.52
CA ALA A 184 10.75 -11.82 -10.39
C ALA A 184 9.34 -11.61 -9.81
N ALA A 185 9.17 -11.79 -8.50
CA ALA A 185 7.92 -11.47 -7.80
C ALA A 185 7.67 -9.97 -7.79
N ALA A 186 8.69 -9.17 -7.47
CA ALA A 186 8.62 -7.71 -7.54
C ALA A 186 8.34 -7.20 -8.97
N LYS A 187 8.94 -7.80 -10.01
CA LYS A 187 8.71 -7.48 -11.43
C LYS A 187 7.35 -7.93 -11.92
N SER A 188 6.79 -9.02 -11.39
CA SER A 188 5.41 -9.41 -11.69
C SER A 188 4.43 -8.37 -11.15
N THR A 189 4.65 -7.89 -9.91
CA THR A 189 3.85 -6.82 -9.32
C THR A 189 4.06 -5.46 -10.00
N LEU A 190 5.31 -5.10 -10.32
CA LEU A 190 5.65 -3.90 -11.10
C LEU A 190 5.18 -4.00 -12.56
N GLY A 191 5.12 -5.19 -13.14
CA GLY A 191 4.57 -5.46 -14.46
C GLY A 191 3.04 -5.33 -14.50
N MET A 192 2.36 -5.67 -13.39
CA MET A 192 0.94 -5.38 -13.19
C MET A 192 0.69 -3.87 -12.98
N LEU A 193 1.61 -3.16 -12.32
CA LEU A 193 1.63 -1.69 -12.33
C LEU A 193 1.84 -1.15 -13.76
N GLY A 194 2.63 -1.85 -14.58
CA GLY A 194 3.00 -1.48 -15.96
C GLY A 194 1.85 -1.27 -16.95
N ALA A 195 0.66 -1.81 -16.70
CA ALA A 195 -0.52 -1.54 -17.53
C ALA A 195 -1.21 -0.19 -17.19
N GLU A 196 -0.89 0.40 -16.04
CA GLU A 196 -1.41 1.70 -15.58
C GLU A 196 -0.29 2.77 -15.41
N LEU A 197 0.98 2.39 -15.58
CA LEU A 197 2.14 3.32 -15.62
C LEU A 197 2.35 3.99 -17.00
N THR A 198 1.50 3.70 -17.99
CA THR A 198 1.64 4.16 -19.40
C THR A 198 1.49 5.67 -19.61
N ASP A 199 0.96 6.41 -18.63
CA ASP A 199 0.81 7.88 -18.68
C ASP A 199 1.86 8.65 -17.87
N LEU A 200 2.88 7.97 -17.33
CA LEU A 200 3.97 8.65 -16.65
C LEU A 200 4.90 9.35 -17.66
N PRO A 201 5.20 10.66 -17.49
CA PRO A 201 6.25 11.34 -18.24
C PRO A 201 7.53 10.51 -18.31
N ARG A 202 8.18 10.47 -19.47
CA ARG A 202 9.32 9.57 -19.81
C ARG A 202 10.58 9.66 -18.93
N GLY A 203 10.56 10.40 -17.82
CA GLY A 203 11.66 10.50 -16.85
C GLY A 203 11.30 10.08 -15.41
N ILE A 204 10.06 9.65 -15.14
CA ILE A 204 9.61 9.42 -13.76
C ILE A 204 10.08 8.07 -13.19
N LEU A 205 10.21 7.02 -14.01
CA LEU A 205 10.52 5.67 -13.54
C LEU A 205 12.02 5.36 -13.58
N ALA A 206 12.68 5.42 -12.42
CA ALA A 206 13.95 4.74 -12.18
C ALA A 206 13.69 3.48 -11.33
N ALA A 207 12.98 2.49 -11.89
CA ALA A 207 12.88 1.17 -11.24
C ALA A 207 14.21 0.43 -11.43
N LEU A 208 14.79 -0.04 -10.32
CA LEU A 208 16.05 -0.82 -10.21
C LEU A 208 16.61 -1.36 -11.53
N GLY A 209 17.73 -0.76 -11.98
CA GLY A 209 18.60 -1.32 -13.03
C GLY A 209 17.90 -1.55 -14.38
N ARG A 210 17.79 -0.49 -15.19
CA ARG A 210 17.39 -0.54 -16.62
C ARG A 210 16.11 -1.34 -16.88
N ILE A 211 14.95 -0.73 -16.65
CA ILE A 211 13.80 -0.99 -17.52
C ILE A 211 13.86 0.05 -18.64
N SER A 212 14.75 -0.16 -19.61
CA SER A 212 14.62 0.52 -20.90
C SER A 212 13.43 -0.10 -21.61
N ALA A 213 12.27 0.55 -21.58
CA ALA A 213 11.25 0.30 -22.58
C ALA A 213 11.81 0.85 -23.91
N SER A 214 12.39 -0.03 -24.72
CA SER A 214 12.73 0.31 -26.10
C SER A 214 11.44 0.60 -26.83
N SER A 215 11.21 1.85 -27.22
CA SER A 215 10.27 2.16 -28.28
C SER A 215 10.88 1.66 -29.59
N ARG A 216 10.45 0.48 -30.07
CA ARG A 216 10.60 0.14 -31.48
C ARG A 216 9.40 0.72 -32.23
N GLY A 217 9.71 1.52 -33.25
CA GLY A 217 8.89 1.76 -34.44
C GLY A 217 7.64 2.58 -34.22
#